data_AF-X1FN63-F1
#
_entry.id   AF-X1FN63-F1
#
_cell.length_a   1.000
_cell.length_b   1.000
_cell.length_c   1.000
_cell.angle_alpha   90.00
_cell.angle_beta   90.00
_cell.angle_gamma   90.00
#
_symmetry.space_group_name_H-M   'P 1'
#
loop_
_entity.id
_entity.type
_entity.pdbx_description
1 polymer ?
#
loop_
_entity_poly.entity_id
_entity_poly.type
_entity_poly.pdbx_seq_one_letter_code
_entity_poly.pdbx_strand_id
1 'polypeptide(L)' 'MAKDFSADCFIYTQSIACKQFGAVPQLLREALQDEVGIPMLIIDFDVGDARMTSLKAFKDKITMFVQTLM' A
#
# COMPACT_ATOMS: atom_id res chain seq x y z
N MET A 1 11.92 9.92 -1.74
CA MET A 1 12.02 8.54 -1.21
C MET A 1 12.02 7.50 -2.32
N ALA A 2 10.96 7.34 -3.14
CA ALA A 2 10.93 6.29 -4.18
C ALA A 2 12.13 6.36 -5.14
N LYS A 3 12.49 7.56 -5.64
CA LYS A 3 13.68 7.78 -6.47
C LYS A 3 14.99 7.54 -5.70
N ASP A 4 15.06 8.03 -4.46
CA ASP A 4 16.27 7.96 -3.63
C ASP A 4 16.63 6.53 -3.22
N PHE A 5 15.62 5.67 -3.07
CA PHE A 5 15.78 4.26 -2.69
C PHE A 5 15.69 3.30 -3.88
N SER A 6 15.52 3.81 -5.11
CA SER A 6 15.26 2.99 -6.30
C SER A 6 14.16 1.96 -6.06
N ALA A 7 13.05 2.40 -5.44
CA ALA A 7 11.98 1.49 -5.04
C ALA A 7 11.26 0.92 -6.26
N ASP A 8 11.01 -0.39 -6.27
CA ASP A 8 10.26 -1.07 -7.34
C ASP A 8 8.73 -0.95 -7.16
N CYS A 9 8.26 -0.66 -5.94
CA CYS A 9 6.85 -0.52 -5.62
C CYS A 9 6.62 0.24 -4.30
N PHE A 10 5.35 0.55 -4.00
CA PHE A 10 4.94 1.17 -2.74
C PHE A 10 3.84 0.33 -2.05
N ILE A 11 3.93 0.16 -0.72
CA ILE A 11 2.88 -0.48 0.09
C ILE A 11 2.29 0.55 1.05
N TYR A 12 0.98 0.74 0.99
CA TYR A 12 0.25 1.66 1.83
C TYR A 12 -0.69 0.91 2.76
N THR A 13 -0.51 1.08 4.07
CA THR A 13 -1.41 0.54 5.09
C THR A 13 -2.48 1.56 5.41
N GLN A 14 -3.69 1.32 4.93
CA GLN A 14 -4.82 2.21 5.13
C GLN A 14 -5.50 1.90 6.46
N SER A 15 -5.22 2.72 7.47
CA SER A 15 -5.94 2.63 8.75
C SER A 15 -7.35 3.19 8.61
N ILE A 16 -8.37 2.41 8.97
CA ILE A 16 -9.77 2.88 8.97
C ILE A 16 -10.02 4.02 9.95
N ALA A 17 -9.22 4.12 11.02
CA ALA A 17 -9.31 5.20 11.99
C ALA A 17 -8.74 6.54 11.46
N CYS A 18 -7.86 6.49 10.46
CA CYS A 18 -7.10 7.65 9.99
C CYS A 18 -7.82 8.39 8.85
N LYS A 19 -8.90 9.11 9.19
CA LYS A 19 -9.75 9.83 8.22
C LYS A 19 -9.00 10.85 7.37
N GLN A 20 -7.99 11.51 7.95
CA GLN A 20 -7.17 12.53 7.26
C GLN A 20 -6.48 11.96 6.03
N PHE A 21 -6.17 10.66 6.06
CA PHE A 21 -5.44 9.97 5.02
C PHE A 21 -6.34 9.08 4.17
N GLY A 22 -7.65 9.04 4.39
CA GLY A 22 -8.55 8.13 3.65
C GLY A 22 -8.59 8.37 2.13
N ALA A 23 -8.42 9.62 1.68
CA ALA A 23 -8.40 9.97 0.26
C ALA A 23 -6.98 10.03 -0.36
N VAL A 24 -5.94 10.04 0.47
CA VAL A 24 -4.54 10.18 0.04
C VAL A 24 -4.07 9.03 -0.86
N PRO A 25 -4.45 7.75 -0.65
CA PRO A 25 -3.97 6.64 -1.45
C PRO A 25 -4.24 6.78 -2.94
N GLN A 26 -5.36 7.39 -3.33
CA GLN A 26 -5.69 7.59 -4.74
C GLN A 26 -4.73 8.59 -5.40
N LEU A 27 -4.55 9.76 -4.78
CA LEU A 27 -3.62 10.79 -5.26
C LEU A 27 -2.17 10.27 -5.27
N LEU A 28 -1.80 9.52 -4.24
CA LEU A 28 -0.46 8.94 -4.14
C LEU A 28 -0.23 7.89 -5.23
N ARG A 29 -1.22 7.04 -5.54
CA ARG A 29 -1.13 6.05 -6.62
C ARG A 29 -0.91 6.71 -7.97
N GLU A 30 -1.66 7.77 -8.27
CA GLU A 30 -1.52 8.54 -9.51
C GLU A 30 -0.12 9.17 -9.59
N ALA A 31 0.33 9.85 -8.54
CA ALA A 31 1.67 10.44 -8.52
C ALA A 31 2.80 9.40 -8.64
N LEU A 32 2.67 8.24 -7.99
CA LEU A 32 3.64 7.15 -8.12
C LEU A 32 3.70 6.59 -9.55
N GLN A 33 2.55 6.46 -10.20
CA GLN A 33 2.48 6.00 -11.59
C GLN A 33 3.06 7.05 -12.55
N ASP A 34 2.69 8.31 -12.40
CA ASP A 34 3.02 9.37 -13.35
C ASP A 34 4.47 9.87 -13.20
N GLU A 35 4.98 9.96 -11.97
CA GLU A 35 6.30 10.56 -11.70
C GLU A 35 7.46 9.58 -11.57
N VAL A 36 7.18 8.33 -11.20
CA VAL A 36 8.21 7.30 -10.99
C VAL A 36 7.88 5.96 -11.65
N GLY A 37 6.67 5.77 -12.18
CA GLY A 37 6.29 4.56 -12.93
C GLY A 37 6.19 3.29 -12.09
N ILE A 38 5.95 3.40 -10.76
CA ILE A 38 5.93 2.23 -9.87
C ILE A 38 4.53 1.92 -9.35
N PRO A 39 4.16 0.63 -9.21
CA PRO A 39 2.86 0.23 -8.71
C PRO A 39 2.74 0.37 -7.20
N MET A 40 1.49 0.47 -6.75
CA MET A 40 1.14 0.65 -5.33
C MET A 40 0.09 -0.37 -4.86
N LEU A 41 0.40 -1.07 -3.77
CA LEU A 41 -0.53 -1.92 -3.03
C LEU A 41 -1.15 -1.15 -1.87
N ILE A 42 -2.48 -1.25 -1.70
CA ILE A 42 -3.20 -0.74 -0.53
C ILE A 42 -3.65 -1.94 0.31
N ILE A 43 -3.37 -1.90 1.61
CA ILE A 43 -3.83 -2.91 2.57
C ILE A 43 -4.61 -2.20 3.67
N ASP A 44 -5.92 -2.46 3.74
CA ASP A 44 -6.73 -2.03 4.87
C ASP A 44 -6.24 -2.68 6.16
N PHE A 45 -6.16 -1.89 7.21
CA PHE A 45 -5.57 -2.27 8.48
C PHE A 45 -6.24 -1.49 9.61
N ASP A 46 -6.16 -2.00 10.82
CA ASP A 46 -6.37 -1.19 12.02
C ASP A 46 -5.50 -1.68 13.17
N VAL A 47 -4.95 -0.74 13.94
CA VAL A 47 -4.10 -1.06 15.10
C VAL A 47 -4.95 -1.56 16.27
N GLY A 48 -6.19 -1.06 16.38
CA GLY A 48 -7.13 -1.37 17.47
C GLY A 48 -8.16 -2.44 17.12
N ASP A 49 -8.38 -2.74 15.84
CA ASP A 49 -9.34 -3.76 15.40
C ASP A 49 -8.69 -4.91 14.61
N ALA A 50 -8.38 -6.00 15.32
CA ALA A 50 -7.80 -7.21 14.75
C ALA A 50 -8.71 -7.92 13.72
N ARG A 51 -9.99 -7.56 13.62
CA ARG A 51 -10.92 -8.15 12.64
C ARG A 51 -10.71 -7.59 11.23
N MET A 52 -10.01 -6.46 11.10
CA MET A 52 -9.86 -5.75 9.83
C MET A 52 -9.02 -6.51 8.82
N THR A 53 -7.81 -6.94 9.20
CA THR A 53 -6.96 -7.76 8.35
C THR A 53 -6.09 -8.66 9.21
N SER A 54 -6.22 -9.97 8.99
CA SER A 54 -5.39 -10.96 9.68
C SER A 54 -3.96 -10.93 9.15
N LEU A 55 -3.01 -11.38 9.96
CA LEU A 55 -1.61 -11.51 9.54
C LEU A 55 -1.44 -12.40 8.30
N LYS A 56 -2.25 -13.47 8.18
CA LYS A 56 -2.24 -14.33 7.00
C LYS A 56 -2.67 -13.55 5.75
N ALA A 57 -3.80 -12.85 5.82
CA ALA A 57 -4.29 -12.04 4.70
C ALA A 57 -3.29 -10.93 4.31
N PHE A 58 -2.63 -10.31 5.29
CA PHE A 58 -1.57 -9.33 5.06
C PHE A 58 -0.41 -9.92 4.26
N LYS A 59 0.11 -11.08 4.68
CA LYS A 59 1.20 -11.80 3.99
C LYS A 59 0.80 -12.28 2.60
N ASP A 60 -0.42 -12.79 2.45
CA ASP A 60 -0.94 -13.28 1.17
C ASP A 60 -1.04 -12.12 0.16
N LYS A 61 -1.58 -10.96 0.57
CA LYS A 61 -1.67 -9.76 -0.29
C LYS A 61 -0.29 -9.28 -0.77
N ILE A 62 0.70 -9.22 0.13
CA ILE A 62 2.06 -8.83 -0.22
C ILE A 62 2.69 -9.84 -1.18
N THR A 63 2.59 -11.14 -0.86
CA THR A 63 3.14 -12.21 -1.70
C THR A 63 2.57 -12.15 -3.12
N MET A 64 1.25 -12.05 -3.24
CA MET A 64 0.57 -11.95 -4.53
C MET A 64 1.02 -10.70 -5.30
N PHE A 65 1.08 -9.54 -4.63
CA PHE A 65 1.49 -8.30 -5.27
C PHE A 65 2.93 -8.37 -5.80
N VAL A 66 3.88 -8.81 -4.97
CA VAL A 66 5.28 -8.92 -5.39
C VAL A 66 5.46 -9.92 -6.53
N GLN A 67 4.68 -11.02 -6.54
CA GLN A 67 4.68 -11.97 -7.66
C GLN A 67 4.21 -11.36 -8.99
N THR A 68 3.40 -10.29 -8.97
CA THR A 68 3.01 -9.57 -10.21
C THR A 68 4.07 -8.61 -10.73
N LEU A 69 5.13 -8.35 -9.95
CA LEU A 69 6.25 -7.48 -10.35
C LEU A 69 7.39 -8.24 -11.02
N MET A 70 7.37 -9.58 -10.95
CA MET A 70 8.32 -10.49 -11.59
C MET A 70 7.86 -10.86 -13.00
#